data_AF-A0A9E5P6S8-F1
#
_entry.id   AF-A0A9E5P6S8-F1
#
_cell.length_a   1.000
_cell.length_b   1.000
_cell.length_c   1.000
_cell.angle_alpha   90.00
_cell.angle_beta   90.00
_cell.angle_gamma   90.00
#
_symmetry.space_group_name_H-M   'P 1'
#
loop_
_entity.id
_entity.type
_entity.pdbx_description
1 polymer ?
#
loop_
_entity_poly.entity_id
_entity_poly.type
_entity_poly.pdbx_seq_one_letter_code
_entity_poly.pdbx_strand_id
1 'polypeptide(L)' 'FRRELDALQWRHAPEDYEAWKAGETGYPLVDAAMRQLNETGWMHNRLRMVAAMFLSKHLLLDWRLGERYFMQKLV' A
#
# COMPACT_ATOMS: atom_id res chain seq x y z
N PHE A 1 -0.56 -18.63 7.58
CA PHE A 1 -1.83 -17.94 7.30
C PHE A 1 -2.67 -17.97 8.57
N ARG A 2 -3.03 -16.81 9.14
CA ARG A 2 -3.84 -16.71 10.37
C ARG A 2 -5.31 -16.52 9.98
N ARG A 3 -6.08 -17.60 9.99
CA ARG A 3 -7.48 -17.61 9.54
C ARG A 3 -8.38 -16.68 10.36
N GLU A 4 -8.02 -16.40 11.61
CA GLU A 4 -8.75 -15.43 12.44
C GLU A 4 -8.81 -14.01 11.86
N LEU A 5 -7.91 -13.65 10.95
CA LEU A 5 -7.88 -12.32 10.33
C LEU A 5 -8.79 -12.20 9.10
N ASP A 6 -9.37 -13.31 8.60
CA ASP A 6 -10.28 -13.27 7.46
C ASP A 6 -11.63 -12.63 7.78
N ALA A 7 -12.01 -12.60 9.08
CA ALA A 7 -13.21 -11.95 9.56
C ALA A 7 -13.05 -10.43 9.75
N LEU A 8 -11.84 -9.87 9.55
CA LEU A 8 -11.62 -8.43 9.65
C LEU A 8 -12.45 -7.69 8.60
N GLN A 9 -13.25 -6.74 9.06
CA GLN A 9 -14.00 -5.83 8.22
C GLN A 9 -13.05 -4.73 7.71
N TRP A 10 -12.57 -4.89 6.48
CA TRP A 10 -11.75 -3.88 5.82
C TRP A 10 -12.62 -2.71 5.34
N ARG A 11 -12.09 -1.50 5.39
CA ARG A 11 -12.76 -0.32 4.85
C ARG A 11 -12.79 -0.42 3.33
N HIS A 12 -13.92 -0.06 2.73
CA HIS A 12 -14.01 0.14 1.29
C HIS A 12 -13.85 1.64 0.99
N ALA A 13 -12.68 2.04 0.53
CA ALA A 13 -12.39 3.42 0.13
C ALA A 13 -11.54 3.41 -1.16
N PRO A 14 -12.18 3.33 -2.35
CA PRO A 14 -11.46 3.24 -3.61
C PRO A 14 -10.61 4.48 -3.90
N GLU A 15 -11.09 5.67 -3.53
CA GLU A 15 -10.36 6.93 -3.72
C GLU A 15 -9.03 6.95 -2.94
N ASP A 16 -9.05 6.54 -1.68
CA ASP A 16 -7.83 6.46 -0.85
C ASP A 16 -6.87 5.38 -1.39
N TYR A 17 -7.39 4.31 -1.98
CA TYR A 17 -6.56 3.30 -2.63
C TYR A 17 -5.89 3.84 -3.90
N GLU A 18 -6.61 4.60 -4.73
CA GLU A 18 -6.05 5.27 -5.90
C GLU A 18 -4.99 6.30 -5.51
N ALA A 19 -5.27 7.14 -4.50
CA ALA A 19 -4.32 8.10 -3.97
C ALA A 19 -3.04 7.43 -3.44
N TRP A 20 -3.18 6.29 -2.74
CA TRP A 20 -2.03 5.50 -2.30
C TRP A 20 -1.22 4.94 -3.47
N LYS A 21 -1.87 4.41 -4.51
CA LYS A 21 -1.18 3.93 -5.72
C LYS A 21 -0.44 5.05 -6.44
N ALA A 22 -1.03 6.24 -6.54
CA ALA A 22 -0.45 7.41 -7.20
C ALA A 22 0.65 8.10 -6.37
N GLY A 23 0.66 7.88 -5.04
CA GLY A 23 1.52 8.63 -4.12
C GLY A 23 1.03 10.05 -3.91
N GLU A 24 -0.28 10.20 -3.68
CA GLU A 24 -0.99 11.46 -3.45
C GLU A 24 -1.78 11.43 -2.13
N THR A 25 -1.25 10.72 -1.14
CA THR A 25 -1.90 10.52 0.17
C THR A 25 -1.80 11.75 1.07
N GLY A 26 -0.93 12.72 0.74
CA GLY A 26 -0.62 13.87 1.57
C GLY A 26 0.42 13.57 2.65
N TYR A 27 1.00 12.36 2.66
CA TYR A 27 2.06 11.94 3.56
C TYR A 27 3.39 11.84 2.80
N PRO A 28 4.31 12.83 2.92
CA PRO A 28 5.47 12.95 2.03
C PRO A 28 6.33 11.69 1.89
N LEU A 29 6.52 10.94 2.98
CA LEU A 29 7.32 9.71 2.95
C LEU A 29 6.64 8.57 2.18
N VAL A 30 5.31 8.41 2.34
CA VAL A 30 4.53 7.39 1.63
C VAL A 30 4.45 7.78 0.16
N ASP A 31 4.18 9.05 -0.11
CA ASP A 31 4.05 9.59 -1.47
C ASP A 31 5.35 9.43 -2.26
N ALA A 32 6.49 9.80 -1.67
CA ALA A 32 7.80 9.61 -2.29
C ALA A 32 8.11 8.13 -2.55
N ALA A 33 7.77 7.24 -1.61
CA ALA A 33 7.98 5.81 -1.79
C ALA A 33 7.14 5.27 -2.96
N MET A 34 5.85 5.57 -3.00
CA MET A 34 4.95 5.06 -4.04
C MET A 34 5.32 5.60 -5.42
N ARG A 35 5.72 6.87 -5.52
CA ARG A 35 6.26 7.45 -6.76
C ARG A 35 7.55 6.76 -7.21
N GLN A 36 8.49 6.53 -6.29
CA GLN A 36 9.72 5.79 -6.60
C GLN A 36 9.42 4.39 -7.16
N LEU A 37 8.51 3.64 -6.52
CA LEU A 37 8.11 2.32 -7.01
C LEU A 37 7.51 2.38 -8.41
N ASN A 38 6.62 3.36 -8.66
CA ASN A 38 5.96 3.49 -9.95
C ASN A 38 6.92 3.85 -11.08
N GLU A 39 7.94 4.66 -10.80
CA GLU A 39 8.92 5.11 -11.79
C GLU A 39 10.02 4.07 -12.03
N THR A 40 10.50 3.41 -10.98
CA THR A 40 11.72 2.58 -11.04
C THR A 40 11.46 1.08 -10.99
N GLY A 41 10.26 0.67 -10.56
CA GLY A 41 9.97 -0.73 -10.24
C GLY A 41 10.73 -1.26 -9.02
N TRP A 42 11.43 -0.39 -8.29
CA TRP A 42 12.19 -0.73 -7.10
C TRP A 42 11.78 0.16 -5.93
N MET A 43 11.82 -0.42 -4.73
CA MET A 43 11.56 0.29 -3.49
C MET A 43 12.39 -0.36 -2.38
N HIS A 44 13.07 0.44 -1.58
CA HIS A 44 13.82 -0.06 -0.43
C HIS A 44 12.90 -0.81 0.56
N ASN A 45 13.40 -1.88 1.19
CA ASN A 45 12.60 -2.73 2.08
C ASN A 45 11.89 -1.94 3.20
N ARG A 46 12.57 -0.97 3.81
CA ARG A 46 11.96 -0.11 4.84
C ARG A 46 10.76 0.67 4.32
N LEU A 47 10.83 1.17 3.09
CA LEU A 47 9.74 1.91 2.47
C LEU A 47 8.57 0.98 2.09
N ARG A 48 8.86 -0.27 1.68
CA ARG A 48 7.81 -1.29 1.45
C ARG A 48 7.00 -1.54 2.72
N MET A 49 7.69 -1.68 3.86
CA MET A 49 7.02 -1.84 5.16
C MET A 49 6.15 -0.62 5.52
N VAL A 50 6.69 0.59 5.35
CA VAL A 50 5.97 1.83 5.67
C VAL A 50 4.73 1.97 4.79
N ALA A 51 4.85 1.81 3.47
CA ALA A 51 3.73 1.92 2.54
C ALA A 51 2.65 0.85 2.78
N ALA A 52 3.05 -0.40 3.06
CA ALA A 52 2.12 -1.49 3.38
C ALA A 52 1.41 -1.29 4.73
N MET A 53 2.12 -0.80 5.75
CA MET A 53 1.52 -0.47 7.05
C MET A 53 0.58 0.73 6.95
N PHE A 54 0.91 1.72 6.11
CA PHE A 54 0.03 2.84 5.85
C PHE A 54 -1.29 2.35 5.23
N LEU A 55 -1.22 1.52 4.19
CA LEU A 55 -2.41 0.92 3.56
C LEU A 55 -3.27 0.13 4.56
N SER A 56 -2.67 -0.81 5.28
CA SER A 56 -3.40 -1.76 6.13
C SER A 56 -3.81 -1.21 7.49
N LYS A 57 -3.09 -0.23 8.05
CA LYS A 57 -3.33 0.27 9.41
C LYS A 57 -3.79 1.72 9.48
N HIS A 58 -3.37 2.59 8.56
CA HIS A 58 -3.83 3.98 8.54
C HIS A 58 -5.09 4.10 7.68
N LEU A 59 -5.07 3.53 6.47
CA LEU A 59 -6.24 3.56 5.58
C LEU A 59 -7.24 2.43 5.88
N LEU A 60 -6.85 1.44 6.70
CA LEU A 60 -7.64 0.25 7.04
C LEU A 60 -8.16 -0.50 5.80
N LEU A 61 -7.37 -0.51 4.72
CA LEU A 61 -7.68 -1.23 3.49
C LEU A 61 -7.13 -2.66 3.52
N ASP A 62 -7.77 -3.57 2.79
CA ASP A 62 -7.32 -4.97 2.72
C ASP A 62 -5.88 -5.05 2.19
N TRP A 63 -5.00 -5.66 2.98
CA TRP A 63 -3.59 -5.84 2.67
C TRP A 63 -3.37 -6.58 1.34
N ARG A 64 -4.33 -7.41 0.90
CA ARG A 64 -4.29 -8.13 -0.39
C ARG A 64 -4.27 -7.17 -1.59
N LEU A 65 -4.82 -5.96 -1.44
CA LEU A 65 -4.73 -4.91 -2.47
C LEU A 65 -3.29 -4.41 -2.63
N GLY A 66 -2.57 -4.26 -1.52
CA GLY A 66 -1.18 -3.85 -1.50
C GLY A 66 -0.26 -4.95 -2.04
N GLU A 67 -0.48 -6.20 -1.62
CA GLU A 67 0.23 -7.37 -2.15
C GLU A 67 0.12 -7.44 -3.68
N ARG A 68 -1.11 -7.39 -4.21
CA ARG A 68 -1.35 -7.43 -5.66
C ARG A 68 -0.65 -6.28 -6.39
N TYR A 69 -0.70 -5.07 -5.84
CA TYR A 69 -0.06 -3.91 -6.46
C TYR A 69 1.47 -4.02 -6.47
N PHE A 70 2.07 -4.45 -5.36
CA PHE A 70 3.51 -4.67 -5.28
C PHE A 70 3.97 -5.77 -6.23
N MET A 71 3.23 -6.87 -6.37
CA MET A 71 3.55 -7.93 -7.35
C MET A 71 3.51 -7.43 -8.80
N GLN A 72 2.70 -6.41 -9.11
CA GLN A 72 2.61 -5.84 -10.46
C GLN A 72 3.72 -4.82 -10.77
N LYS A 73 4.27 -4.16 -9.74
CA LYS A 73 5.22 -3.05 -9.90
C LYS A 73 6.66 -3.42 -9.63
N LEU A 74 6.91 -4.37 -8.73
CA LEU A 74 8.25 -4.79 -8.39
C LEU A 74 8.84 -5.63 -9.53
N VAL A 75 10.00 -5.21 -10.02
CA VAL A 75 10.83 -5.93 -11.00
C VAL A 75 11.75 -6.91 -10.28
#